data_AF-A0AAE0FZL2-F1
#
_entry.id   AF-A0AAE0FZL2-F1
#
_cell.length_a   1.000
_cell.length_b   1.000
_cell.length_c   1.000
_cell.angle_alpha   90.00
_cell.angle_beta   90.00
_cell.angle_gamma   90.00
#
_symmetry.space_group_name_H-M   'P 1'
#
loop_
_entity.id
_entity.type
_entity.pdbx_description
1 polymer ?
#
loop_
_entity_poly.entity_id
_entity_poly.type
_entity_poly.pdbx_seq_one_letter_code
_entity_poly.pdbx_strand_id
1 'polypeptide(L)'
;MDPKVGKTVKACLATVGIHDPVSSLSGCATLEEEFSKVKRRYFKKILKAHPDKGGDPAEFRDIQATFEVLRELFDTRAVDSFITAAKQSTAAAYVGKASSFAAQDVPSWDYYAAAAEEPVPAYRVETAKSGRSHCRAQGTAKGCQHNLSTIPKGEIRIGSLDLESGSYGKWVHLCCWRVPAKVWLGLPEPDKCGDPRQFEAALLGMNSMIFCGLSELSKHSQRQVTMYAMNKKNWARVTEKKRKEYEEDLAARATKVAKTTSTATARKTAKGSKASKAARCNVGSASATAIATPLADAGAIVPTARAGGGGRLVVPVPGRGGAVANSLVDETFVLTGIFPELGGGAGLELGKERARAMIERFGGRVTSAVSGKTTVLLVGQEPGFSKVSQAREKGVRLMTLDDLCGGLHSGGLPAPDALTHHSVTIANFSHGYRGNSLAYLANPAALAYASGHTKYVQ
;
A
#
# COMPACT_ATOMS: atom_id res chain seq x y z
N MET A 1 24.36 23.22 13.80
CA MET A 1 22.91 23.41 13.70
C MET A 1 22.43 23.83 15.07
N ASP A 2 21.86 25.02 15.20
CA ASP A 2 21.29 25.48 16.47
C ASP A 2 20.22 24.47 16.94
N PRO A 3 20.32 23.89 18.15
CA PRO A 3 19.41 22.83 18.60
C PRO A 3 17.96 23.30 18.87
N LYS A 4 17.63 24.57 18.60
CA LYS A 4 16.36 25.21 18.97
C LYS A 4 15.40 25.47 17.80
N VAL A 5 15.84 25.34 16.55
CA VAL A 5 14.98 25.55 15.37
C VAL A 5 14.74 24.20 14.69
N GLY A 6 13.54 23.65 14.82
CA GLY A 6 13.24 22.37 14.18
C GLY A 6 13.13 22.44 12.66
N LYS A 7 13.24 21.29 12.00
CA LYS A 7 13.18 21.19 10.54
C LYS A 7 11.74 21.33 10.03
N THR A 8 11.55 22.11 8.98
CA THR A 8 10.31 22.15 8.21
C THR A 8 10.11 20.85 7.42
N VAL A 9 8.90 20.57 6.95
CA VAL A 9 8.62 19.40 6.07
C VAL A 9 9.54 19.39 4.84
N LYS A 10 9.80 20.55 4.24
CA LYS A 10 10.75 20.69 3.12
C LYS A 10 12.19 20.31 3.52
N ALA A 11 12.67 20.77 4.67
CA ALA A 11 13.99 20.40 5.17
C ALA A 11 14.07 18.91 5.53
N CYS A 12 12.97 18.34 6.03
CA CYS A 12 12.87 16.91 6.29
C CYS A 12 12.99 16.09 4.99
N LEU A 13 12.22 16.46 3.96
CA LEU A 13 12.29 15.84 2.63
C LEU A 13 13.70 15.96 2.02
N ALA A 14 14.35 17.11 2.13
CA ALA A 14 15.72 17.29 1.65
C ALA A 14 16.71 16.38 2.38
N THR A 15 16.54 16.17 3.70
CA THR A 15 17.39 15.28 4.49
C THR A 15 17.25 13.83 4.03
N VAL A 16 16.07 13.38 3.60
CA VAL A 16 15.90 12.02 3.02
C VAL A 16 16.26 11.94 1.53
N GLY A 17 16.71 13.05 0.92
CA GLY A 17 17.19 13.10 -0.47
C GLY A 17 16.15 13.54 -1.50
N ILE A 18 15.09 14.22 -1.08
CA ILE A 18 14.08 14.85 -1.93
C ILE A 18 14.25 16.37 -1.81
N HIS A 19 15.12 16.94 -2.65
CA HIS A 19 15.44 18.37 -2.62
C HIS A 19 14.38 19.25 -3.28
N ASP A 20 13.73 18.72 -4.31
CA ASP A 20 12.59 19.35 -4.96
C ASP A 20 11.36 18.42 -4.88
N PRO A 21 10.48 18.63 -3.89
CA PRO A 21 9.28 17.83 -3.71
C PRO A 21 8.35 17.88 -4.92
N VAL A 22 8.25 19.02 -5.61
CA VAL A 22 7.30 19.20 -6.73
C VAL A 22 7.69 18.30 -7.88
N SER A 23 8.96 18.33 -8.32
CA SER A 23 9.42 17.44 -9.39
C SER A 23 9.48 15.98 -8.95
N SER A 24 10.02 15.69 -7.76
CA SER A 24 10.27 14.32 -7.31
C SER A 24 8.98 13.53 -7.03
N LEU A 25 7.95 14.22 -6.54
CA LEU A 25 6.65 13.61 -6.20
C LEU A 25 5.59 13.87 -7.28
N SER A 26 5.93 14.57 -8.37
CA SER A 26 5.03 14.71 -9.52
C SER A 26 4.53 13.36 -10.03
N GLY A 27 3.26 13.34 -10.47
CA GLY A 27 2.58 12.15 -10.94
C GLY A 27 2.08 11.20 -9.85
N CYS A 28 2.33 11.46 -8.57
CA CYS A 28 1.63 10.77 -7.48
C CYS A 28 0.20 11.31 -7.36
N ALA A 29 -0.79 10.42 -7.44
CA ALA A 29 -2.20 10.76 -7.30
C ALA A 29 -2.67 10.76 -5.85
N THR A 30 -1.97 10.03 -4.97
CA THR A 30 -2.34 9.86 -3.57
C THR A 30 -1.17 10.04 -2.62
N LEU A 31 -1.48 10.31 -1.36
CA LEU A 31 -0.50 10.41 -0.27
C LEU A 31 0.32 9.12 -0.11
N GLU A 32 -0.30 7.96 -0.32
CA GLU A 32 0.36 6.64 -0.25
C GLU A 32 1.44 6.49 -1.32
N GLU A 33 1.18 6.95 -2.53
CA GLU A 33 2.17 6.95 -3.62
C GLU A 33 3.33 7.91 -3.33
N GLU A 34 3.02 9.10 -2.80
CA GLU A 34 4.05 10.04 -2.36
C GLU A 34 4.92 9.44 -1.25
N PHE A 35 4.30 8.86 -0.22
CA PHE A 35 5.01 8.26 0.90
C PHE A 35 5.86 7.05 0.46
N SER A 36 5.38 6.25 -0.50
CA SER A 36 6.16 5.16 -1.10
C SER A 36 7.46 5.67 -1.76
N LYS A 37 7.41 6.82 -2.45
CA LYS A 37 8.62 7.47 -2.99
C LYS A 37 9.53 8.01 -1.87
N VAL A 38 8.97 8.60 -0.83
CA VAL A 38 9.72 9.06 0.36
C VAL A 38 10.45 7.88 1.01
N LYS A 39 9.76 6.76 1.27
CA LYS A 39 10.30 5.53 1.85
C LYS A 39 11.45 4.96 1.00
N ARG A 40 11.29 4.92 -0.33
CA ARG A 40 12.35 4.47 -1.25
C ARG A 40 13.61 5.33 -1.15
N ARG A 41 13.45 6.67 -1.09
CA ARG A 41 14.58 7.61 -0.97
C ARG A 41 15.26 7.50 0.40
N TYR A 42 14.46 7.40 1.45
CA TYR A 42 14.92 7.13 2.81
C TYR A 42 15.80 5.88 2.87
N PHE A 43 15.32 4.72 2.41
CA PHE A 43 16.10 3.48 2.47
C PHE A 43 17.41 3.56 1.70
N LYS A 44 17.39 4.16 0.51
CA LYS A 44 18.62 4.38 -0.27
C LYS A 44 19.65 5.20 0.51
N LYS A 45 19.21 6.19 1.29
CA LYS A 45 20.10 7.06 2.06
C LYS A 45 20.55 6.41 3.37
N ILE A 46 19.64 5.84 4.15
CA ILE A 46 19.95 5.27 5.46
C ILE A 46 20.85 4.04 5.36
N LEU A 47 20.69 3.21 4.32
CA LEU A 47 21.58 2.08 4.05
C LEU A 47 23.02 2.49 3.78
N LYS A 48 23.22 3.68 3.17
CA LYS A 48 24.54 4.24 2.89
C LYS A 48 25.15 4.89 4.14
N ALA A 49 24.33 5.57 4.93
CA ALA A 49 24.75 6.27 6.14
C ALA A 49 24.89 5.35 7.38
N HIS A 50 24.54 4.08 7.25
CA HIS A 50 24.51 3.15 8.39
C HIS A 50 25.90 2.95 9.05
N PRO A 51 26.00 3.00 10.39
CA PRO A 51 27.25 2.79 11.12
C PRO A 51 27.95 1.46 10.80
N ASP A 52 27.21 0.36 10.70
CA ASP A 52 27.76 -0.97 10.32
C ASP A 52 28.51 -0.99 8.97
N LYS A 53 28.23 -0.03 8.08
CA LYS A 53 28.90 0.12 6.78
C LYS A 53 29.91 1.28 6.76
N GLY A 54 30.28 1.80 7.93
CA GLY A 54 31.23 2.91 8.09
C GLY A 54 30.62 4.29 7.84
N GLY A 55 29.29 4.41 7.86
CA GLY A 55 28.61 5.71 7.79
C GLY A 55 28.68 6.48 9.10
N ASP A 56 28.44 7.79 9.03
CA ASP A 56 28.45 8.67 10.20
C ASP A 56 27.21 8.42 11.10
N PRO A 57 27.38 8.01 12.38
CA PRO A 57 26.27 7.79 13.29
C PRO A 57 25.43 9.05 13.58
N ALA A 58 25.99 10.25 13.43
CA ALA A 58 25.24 11.49 13.60
C ALA A 58 24.34 11.75 12.37
N GLU A 59 24.89 11.62 11.16
CA GLU A 59 24.10 11.67 9.92
C GLU A 59 22.99 10.59 9.90
N PHE A 60 23.31 9.36 10.30
CA PHE A 60 22.34 8.27 10.40
C PHE A 60 21.14 8.63 11.29
N ARG A 61 21.42 9.10 12.51
CA ARG A 61 20.38 9.50 13.47
C ARG A 61 19.56 10.67 12.96
N ASP A 62 20.17 11.62 12.27
CA ASP A 62 19.45 12.73 11.65
C ASP A 62 18.49 12.25 10.55
N ILE A 63 18.95 11.35 9.67
CA ILE A 63 18.11 10.75 8.63
C ILE A 63 16.94 9.98 9.24
N GLN A 64 17.21 9.17 10.27
CA GLN A 64 16.20 8.38 10.97
C GLN A 64 15.15 9.26 11.65
N ALA A 65 15.58 10.21 12.48
CA ALA A 65 14.68 11.14 13.18
C ALA A 65 13.82 11.95 12.20
N THR A 66 14.42 12.37 11.08
CA THR A 66 13.70 13.09 10.02
C THR A 66 12.62 12.23 9.36
N PHE A 67 12.95 10.99 9.01
CA PHE A 67 11.98 10.08 8.39
C PHE A 67 10.81 9.78 9.32
N GLU A 68 11.07 9.68 10.62
CA GLU A 68 10.06 9.40 11.64
C GLU A 68 9.06 10.56 11.80
N VAL A 69 9.51 11.81 11.64
CA VAL A 69 8.61 12.96 11.53
C VAL A 69 7.72 12.84 10.28
N LEU A 70 8.30 12.50 9.12
CA LEU A 70 7.54 12.35 7.87
C LEU A 70 6.54 11.19 7.95
N ARG A 71 6.92 10.09 8.62
CA ARG A 71 6.07 8.93 8.86
C ARG A 71 4.93 9.25 9.81
N GLU A 72 5.17 10.00 10.87
CA GLU A 72 4.12 10.43 11.79
C GLU A 72 3.07 11.31 11.08
N LEU A 73 3.50 12.24 10.23
CA LEU A 73 2.59 13.04 9.41
C LEU A 73 1.72 12.17 8.48
N PHE A 74 2.32 11.11 7.91
CA PHE A 74 1.61 10.14 7.07
C PHE A 74 0.61 9.29 7.86
N ASP A 75 1.07 8.65 8.94
CA ASP A 75 0.27 7.73 9.76
C ASP A 75 -0.92 8.45 10.41
N THR A 76 -0.74 9.70 10.85
CA THR A 76 -1.79 10.52 11.48
C THR A 76 -2.71 11.21 10.46
N ARG A 77 -2.43 11.09 9.15
CA ARG A 77 -3.11 11.84 8.09
C ARG A 77 -3.10 13.36 8.34
N ALA A 78 -2.06 13.87 8.99
CA ALA A 78 -1.91 15.31 9.27
C ALA A 78 -1.59 16.12 8.00
N VAL A 79 -1.26 15.44 6.89
CA VAL A 79 -1.02 16.04 5.58
C VAL A 79 -1.78 15.24 4.51
N ASP A 80 -2.37 15.95 3.55
CA ASP A 80 -2.97 15.32 2.36
C ASP A 80 -1.95 15.10 1.24
N SER A 81 -0.88 15.91 1.22
CA SER A 81 0.24 15.80 0.28
C SER A 81 1.50 16.44 0.86
N PHE A 82 2.63 15.74 0.72
CA PHE A 82 3.96 16.24 1.06
C PHE A 82 4.39 17.40 0.15
N ILE A 83 3.86 17.50 -1.08
CA ILE A 83 4.12 18.65 -1.97
C ILE A 83 3.52 19.91 -1.36
N THR A 84 2.27 19.84 -0.90
CA THR A 84 1.59 20.97 -0.27
C THR A 84 2.20 21.28 1.10
N ALA A 85 2.43 20.25 1.92
CA ALA A 85 3.04 20.42 3.24
C ALA A 85 4.46 20.99 3.17
N ALA A 86 5.24 20.71 2.12
CA ALA A 86 6.55 21.31 1.92
C ALA A 86 6.51 22.83 1.66
N LYS A 87 5.34 23.38 1.28
CA LYS A 87 5.14 24.83 1.15
C LYS A 87 4.80 25.49 2.49
N GLN A 88 4.37 24.71 3.49
CA GLN A 88 3.99 25.20 4.82
C GLN A 88 5.15 25.00 5.81
N SER A 89 5.40 26.00 6.65
CA SER A 89 6.51 25.94 7.61
C SER A 89 6.01 25.56 9.00
N THR A 90 6.22 24.30 9.40
CA THR A 90 6.03 23.88 10.79
C THR A 90 7.31 23.20 11.28
N ALA A 91 8.04 23.89 12.16
CA ALA A 91 9.35 23.48 12.65
C ALA A 91 9.29 22.63 13.93
N ALA A 92 8.26 22.80 14.77
CA ALA A 92 8.26 22.32 16.16
C ALA A 92 8.31 20.77 16.31
N ALA A 93 7.79 19.99 15.35
CA ALA A 93 7.68 18.53 15.46
C ALA A 93 9.04 17.80 15.41
N TYR A 94 10.04 18.37 14.73
CA TYR A 94 11.33 17.70 14.51
C TYR A 94 12.22 17.61 15.75
N VAL A 95 12.27 18.68 16.56
CA VAL A 95 13.21 18.77 17.71
C VAL A 95 12.96 17.64 18.71
N GLY A 96 11.70 17.36 19.03
CA GLY A 96 11.33 16.30 19.98
C GLY A 96 11.66 14.88 19.48
N LYS A 97 11.52 14.61 18.18
CA LYS A 97 11.87 13.30 17.60
C LYS A 97 13.38 13.11 17.55
N ALA A 98 14.15 14.12 17.15
CA ALA A 98 15.61 14.04 17.12
C ALA A 98 16.21 13.65 18.49
N SER A 99 15.68 14.21 19.59
CA SER A 99 16.08 13.81 20.94
C SER A 99 15.70 12.37 21.29
N SER A 100 14.56 11.85 20.79
CA SER A 100 14.12 10.48 21.06
C SER A 100 15.02 9.42 20.42
N PHE A 101 15.61 9.71 19.26
CA PHE A 101 16.51 8.78 18.56
C PHE A 101 17.96 8.86 19.03
N ALA A 102 18.31 9.87 19.84
CA ALA A 102 19.67 10.02 20.35
C ALA A 102 20.08 8.86 21.29
N ALA A 103 19.11 8.26 22.00
CA ALA A 103 19.31 7.25 23.04
C ALA A 103 18.85 5.82 22.66
N GLN A 104 18.39 5.61 21.42
CA GLN A 104 17.92 4.29 20.96
C GLN A 104 19.05 3.47 20.33
N ASP A 105 19.04 2.16 20.58
CA ASP A 105 19.89 1.22 19.86
C ASP A 105 19.57 1.25 18.36
N VAL A 106 20.61 1.33 17.54
CA VAL A 106 20.50 1.36 16.08
C VAL A 106 20.16 -0.05 15.60
N PRO A 107 19.03 -0.26 14.90
CA PRO A 107 18.73 -1.53 14.26
C PRO A 107 19.84 -1.92 13.28
N SER A 108 20.04 -3.22 13.05
CA SER A 108 21.10 -3.71 12.14
C SER A 108 20.94 -3.20 10.71
N TRP A 109 22.05 -3.11 9.95
CA TRP A 109 21.98 -2.77 8.53
C TRP A 109 21.05 -3.71 7.75
N ASP A 110 21.11 -5.00 8.09
CA ASP A 110 20.33 -6.04 7.41
C ASP A 110 18.82 -5.93 7.69
N TYR A 111 18.42 -5.35 8.83
CA TYR A 111 17.02 -4.93 9.03
C TYR A 111 16.60 -3.88 7.99
N TYR A 112 17.39 -2.81 7.83
CA TYR A 112 17.08 -1.77 6.84
C TYR A 112 17.10 -2.32 5.41
N ALA A 113 17.98 -3.27 5.11
CA ALA A 113 18.07 -3.89 3.79
C ALA A 113 16.82 -4.74 3.52
N ALA A 114 16.42 -5.57 4.49
CA ALA A 114 15.19 -6.34 4.42
C ALA A 114 13.94 -5.45 4.32
N ALA A 115 13.94 -4.29 5.00
CA ALA A 115 12.85 -3.33 4.96
C ALA A 115 12.76 -2.59 3.62
N ALA A 116 13.90 -2.34 2.97
CA ALA A 116 13.97 -1.68 1.67
C ALA A 116 13.39 -2.52 0.53
N GLU A 117 13.43 -3.85 0.65
CA GLU A 117 12.79 -4.79 -0.28
C GLU A 117 11.27 -4.78 -0.19
N GLU A 118 10.69 -4.29 0.91
CA GLU A 118 9.26 -4.34 1.20
C GLU A 118 8.62 -2.96 0.95
N PRO A 119 8.01 -2.73 -0.24
CA PRO A 119 7.39 -1.44 -0.54
C PRO A 119 6.25 -1.13 0.43
N VAL A 120 5.49 -2.17 0.82
CA VAL A 120 4.37 -2.14 1.76
C VAL A 120 4.64 -3.10 2.92
N PRO A 121 4.07 -2.88 4.11
CA PRO A 121 4.29 -3.78 5.24
C PRO A 121 3.84 -5.21 4.93
N ALA A 122 4.75 -6.17 5.06
CA ALA A 122 4.46 -7.58 4.81
C ALA A 122 3.54 -8.19 5.88
N TYR A 123 3.48 -7.59 7.07
CA TYR A 123 2.75 -8.13 8.21
C TYR A 123 1.87 -7.06 8.85
N ARG A 124 0.67 -7.46 9.28
CA ARG A 124 -0.28 -6.62 10.00
C ARG A 124 -0.73 -7.29 11.28
N VAL A 125 -0.77 -6.55 12.38
CA VAL A 125 -1.44 -6.96 13.61
C VAL A 125 -2.73 -6.17 13.77
N GLU A 126 -3.79 -6.83 14.21
CA GLU A 126 -5.05 -6.18 14.58
C GLU A 126 -5.84 -7.05 15.55
N THR A 127 -6.83 -6.46 16.23
CA THR A 127 -7.88 -7.23 16.90
C THR A 127 -8.86 -7.79 15.88
N ALA A 128 -9.24 -9.06 16.02
CA ALA A 128 -10.15 -9.72 15.11
C ALA A 128 -11.51 -9.01 15.07
N LYS A 129 -11.88 -8.50 13.88
CA LYS A 129 -13.13 -7.74 13.68
C LYS A 129 -14.38 -8.60 13.84
N SER A 130 -14.26 -9.91 13.60
CA SER A 130 -15.33 -10.90 13.77
C SER A 130 -14.73 -12.27 14.06
N GLY A 131 -15.52 -13.19 14.60
CA GLY A 131 -15.15 -14.59 14.83
C GLY A 131 -15.22 -15.46 13.58
N ARG A 132 -14.89 -14.93 12.39
CA ARG A 132 -14.97 -15.63 11.10
C ARG A 132 -13.60 -15.97 10.49
N SER A 133 -12.53 -15.38 11.02
CA SER A 133 -11.18 -15.68 10.54
C SER A 133 -10.68 -16.98 11.13
N HIS A 134 -10.00 -17.79 10.32
CA HIS A 134 -9.34 -19.00 10.78
C HIS A 134 -7.84 -18.80 10.89
N CYS A 135 -7.26 -19.34 11.97
CA CYS A 135 -5.82 -19.46 12.14
C CYS A 135 -5.24 -20.40 11.09
N ARG A 136 -4.30 -19.87 10.30
CA ARG A 136 -3.59 -20.60 9.24
C ARG A 136 -2.24 -21.17 9.67
N ALA A 137 -1.92 -21.14 10.96
CA ALA A 137 -0.67 -21.71 11.45
C ALA A 137 -0.64 -23.23 11.25
N GLN A 138 0.53 -23.75 10.91
CA GLN A 138 0.75 -25.16 10.60
C GLN A 138 1.96 -25.70 11.37
N GLY A 139 2.02 -27.03 11.50
CA GLY A 139 3.13 -27.73 12.13
C GLY A 139 3.41 -27.26 13.56
N THR A 140 4.69 -27.16 13.89
CA THR A 140 5.17 -26.78 15.24
C THR A 140 4.89 -25.33 15.62
N ALA A 141 4.50 -24.49 14.66
CA ALA A 141 4.07 -23.12 14.94
C ALA A 141 2.64 -23.06 15.48
N LYS A 142 1.83 -24.11 15.32
CA LYS A 142 0.43 -24.11 15.73
C LYS A 142 0.30 -24.38 17.23
N GLY A 143 0.31 -23.30 18.02
CA GLY A 143 0.09 -23.34 19.47
C GLY A 143 -1.38 -23.32 19.90
N CYS A 144 -2.32 -23.05 18.98
CA CYS A 144 -3.75 -23.02 19.27
C CYS A 144 -4.36 -24.42 19.27
N GLN A 145 -5.25 -24.70 20.22
CA GLN A 145 -5.96 -25.97 20.31
C GLN A 145 -6.82 -26.22 19.06
N HIS A 146 -6.92 -27.47 18.60
CA HIS A 146 -7.52 -27.84 17.31
C HIS A 146 -8.99 -27.39 17.13
N ASN A 147 -9.76 -27.26 18.22
CA ASN A 147 -11.15 -26.81 18.20
C ASN A 147 -11.31 -25.27 18.11
N LEU A 148 -10.22 -24.51 18.28
CA LEU A 148 -10.16 -23.05 18.16
C LEU A 148 -9.53 -22.64 16.82
N SER A 149 -9.72 -23.41 15.74
CA SER A 149 -9.19 -23.01 14.42
C SER A 149 -9.71 -21.63 13.99
N THR A 150 -10.85 -21.20 14.53
CA THR A 150 -11.42 -19.87 14.37
C THR A 150 -10.87 -18.93 15.44
N ILE A 151 -10.45 -17.73 15.02
CA ILE A 151 -9.96 -16.67 15.90
C ILE A 151 -11.17 -15.86 16.40
N PRO A 152 -11.45 -15.84 17.73
CA PRO A 152 -12.56 -15.09 18.31
C PRO A 152 -12.49 -13.59 18.04
N LYS A 153 -13.66 -12.93 17.99
CA LYS A 153 -13.76 -11.47 17.84
C LYS A 153 -13.06 -10.78 19.03
N GLY A 154 -12.26 -9.75 18.76
CA GLY A 154 -11.52 -9.00 19.76
C GLY A 154 -10.14 -9.55 20.09
N GLU A 155 -9.81 -10.80 19.71
CA GLU A 155 -8.48 -11.36 19.95
C GLU A 155 -7.43 -10.81 18.98
N ILE A 156 -6.19 -10.73 19.46
CA ILE A 156 -5.04 -10.30 18.65
C ILE A 156 -4.73 -11.36 17.61
N ARG A 157 -4.70 -10.93 16.35
CA ARG A 157 -4.29 -11.76 15.21
C ARG A 157 -3.26 -11.05 14.36
N ILE A 158 -2.37 -11.83 13.77
CA ILE A 158 -1.34 -11.36 12.85
C ILE A 158 -1.65 -11.95 11.47
N GLY A 159 -1.68 -11.09 10.46
CA GLY A 159 -1.87 -11.47 9.07
C GLY A 159 -0.63 -11.14 8.25
N SER A 160 -0.46 -11.84 7.14
CA SER A 160 0.53 -11.52 6.12
C SER A 160 -0.15 -10.89 4.92
N LEU A 161 0.52 -9.94 4.28
CA LEU A 161 0.06 -9.36 3.03
C LEU A 161 0.03 -10.43 1.94
N ASP A 162 -1.06 -10.47 1.21
CA ASP A 162 -1.16 -11.19 -0.05
C ASP A 162 -0.93 -10.21 -1.20
N LEU A 163 0.13 -10.43 -1.97
CA LEU A 163 0.54 -9.52 -3.04
C LEU A 163 -0.45 -9.49 -4.21
N GLU A 164 -1.21 -10.58 -4.40
CA GLU A 164 -2.18 -10.68 -5.49
C GLU A 164 -3.45 -9.89 -5.18
N SER A 165 -4.00 -10.03 -3.97
CA SER A 165 -5.17 -9.27 -3.55
C SER A 165 -4.84 -7.87 -3.00
N GLY A 166 -3.59 -7.61 -2.62
CA GLY A 166 -3.20 -6.40 -1.89
C GLY A 166 -3.77 -6.32 -0.48
N SER A 167 -4.40 -7.39 0.00
CA SER A 167 -5.09 -7.45 1.29
C SER A 167 -4.31 -8.26 2.32
N TYR A 168 -4.49 -7.95 3.61
CA TYR A 168 -3.93 -8.76 4.69
C TYR A 168 -4.82 -9.98 4.94
N GLY A 169 -4.20 -11.16 4.89
CA GLY A 169 -4.86 -12.43 5.09
C GLY A 169 -3.98 -13.40 5.87
N LYS A 170 -4.22 -14.70 5.65
CA LYS A 170 -3.48 -15.80 6.30
C LYS A 170 -3.31 -15.59 7.82
N TRP A 171 -4.40 -15.16 8.46
CA TRP A 171 -4.44 -14.79 9.86
C TRP A 171 -3.95 -15.93 10.77
N VAL A 172 -3.20 -15.59 11.80
CA VAL A 172 -2.80 -16.50 12.87
C VAL A 172 -3.08 -15.86 14.23
N HIS A 173 -3.37 -16.68 15.24
CA HIS A 173 -3.37 -16.22 16.63
C HIS A 173 -1.99 -15.68 17.01
N LEU A 174 -1.93 -14.77 17.98
CA LEU A 174 -0.66 -14.32 18.56
C LEU A 174 0.19 -15.50 19.01
N CYS A 175 -0.38 -16.47 19.74
CA CYS A 175 0.34 -17.65 20.22
C CYS A 175 0.89 -18.56 19.11
N CYS A 176 0.34 -18.46 17.90
CA CYS A 176 0.76 -19.26 16.74
C CYS A 176 1.69 -18.51 15.78
N TRP A 177 1.99 -17.25 16.07
CA TRP A 177 2.79 -16.41 15.19
C TRP A 177 4.27 -16.68 15.41
N ARG A 178 4.98 -17.07 14.35
CA ARG A 178 6.44 -17.10 14.37
C ARG A 178 6.95 -15.76 13.88
N VAL A 179 7.61 -15.01 14.76
CA VAL A 179 8.14 -13.67 14.44
C VAL A 179 9.11 -13.82 13.28
N PRO A 180 8.85 -13.23 12.10
CA PRO A 180 9.69 -13.39 10.93
C PRO A 180 11.07 -12.73 11.12
N ALA A 181 12.09 -13.25 10.42
CA ALA A 181 13.45 -12.70 10.48
C ALA A 181 13.53 -11.21 10.18
N LYS A 182 12.81 -10.78 9.14
CA LYS A 182 12.72 -9.37 8.76
C LYS A 182 12.17 -8.47 9.88
N VAL A 183 11.36 -9.02 10.79
CA VAL A 183 10.79 -8.29 11.94
C VAL A 183 11.78 -8.33 13.11
N TRP A 184 12.23 -9.51 13.54
CA TRP A 184 13.09 -9.58 14.73
C TRP A 184 14.51 -9.03 14.52
N LEU A 185 15.00 -8.90 13.27
CA LEU A 185 16.26 -8.22 12.97
C LEU A 185 16.28 -6.74 13.37
N GLY A 186 15.10 -6.12 13.47
CA GLY A 186 14.96 -4.74 13.93
C GLY A 186 14.58 -4.60 15.40
N LEU A 187 14.49 -5.71 16.14
CA LEU A 187 14.24 -5.68 17.58
C LEU A 187 15.57 -5.64 18.35
N PRO A 188 15.58 -5.04 19.54
CA PRO A 188 16.71 -5.18 20.46
C PRO A 188 17.00 -6.65 20.74
N GLU A 189 18.25 -6.99 21.05
CA GLU A 189 18.58 -8.34 21.49
C GLU A 189 18.07 -8.57 22.92
N PRO A 190 17.18 -9.56 23.15
CA PRO A 190 16.61 -9.82 24.49
C PRO A 190 17.65 -10.10 25.58
N ASP A 191 18.83 -10.60 25.21
CA ASP A 191 19.91 -10.92 26.15
C ASP A 191 20.70 -9.66 26.57
N LYS A 192 20.64 -8.59 25.77
CA LYS A 192 21.35 -7.33 26.00
C LYS A 192 20.41 -6.24 26.54
N CYS A 193 19.15 -6.26 26.13
CA CYS A 193 18.13 -5.32 26.53
C CYS A 193 16.92 -6.07 27.12
N GLY A 194 16.70 -5.90 28.43
CA GLY A 194 15.55 -6.47 29.14
C GLY A 194 14.33 -5.56 29.23
N ASP A 195 14.39 -4.33 28.70
CA ASP A 195 13.30 -3.35 28.83
C ASP A 195 12.25 -3.53 27.72
N PRO A 196 11.00 -3.93 28.04
CA PRO A 196 9.93 -4.08 27.05
C PRO A 196 9.59 -2.77 26.32
N ARG A 197 9.87 -1.60 26.92
CA ARG A 197 9.57 -0.31 26.29
C ARG A 197 10.42 -0.07 25.04
N GLN A 198 11.66 -0.57 25.04
CA GLN A 198 12.53 -0.48 23.86
C GLN A 198 12.04 -1.40 22.74
N PHE A 199 11.50 -2.58 23.06
CA PHE A 199 10.87 -3.47 22.09
C PHE A 199 9.57 -2.87 21.52
N GLU A 200 8.74 -2.26 22.38
CA GLU A 200 7.51 -1.58 21.94
C GLU A 200 7.87 -0.42 21.00
N ALA A 201 8.85 0.40 21.37
CA ALA A 201 9.35 1.50 20.54
C ALA A 201 9.90 1.01 19.21
N ALA A 202 10.67 -0.09 19.18
CA ALA A 202 11.18 -0.69 17.96
C ALA A 202 10.04 -1.20 17.06
N LEU A 203 9.07 -1.95 17.60
CA LEU A 203 7.91 -2.43 16.83
C LEU A 203 7.02 -1.28 16.32
N LEU A 204 6.84 -0.22 17.10
CA LEU A 204 6.14 0.99 16.66
C LEU A 204 6.94 1.74 15.60
N GLY A 205 8.27 1.75 15.69
CA GLY A 205 9.17 2.21 14.63
C GLY A 205 8.96 1.44 13.33
N MET A 206 8.74 0.12 13.40
CA MET A 206 8.45 -0.71 12.22
C MET A 206 7.11 -0.43 11.55
N ASN A 207 6.19 0.29 12.20
CA ASN A 207 4.87 0.62 11.63
C ASN A 207 5.04 1.31 10.26
N SER A 208 4.25 0.93 9.26
CA SER A 208 4.35 1.43 7.88
C SER A 208 5.66 1.05 7.14
N MET A 209 6.55 0.28 7.77
CA MET A 209 7.74 -0.33 7.14
C MET A 209 7.49 -1.80 6.77
N ILE A 210 7.84 -2.74 7.66
CA ILE A 210 7.68 -4.20 7.48
C ILE A 210 6.45 -4.72 8.24
N PHE A 211 6.11 -4.05 9.34
CA PHE A 211 5.03 -4.42 10.24
C PHE A 211 4.03 -3.26 10.31
N CYS A 212 2.75 -3.51 10.53
CA CYS A 212 1.78 -2.43 10.69
C CYS A 212 0.61 -2.81 11.61
N GLY A 213 -0.17 -1.80 12.01
CA GLY A 213 -1.39 -1.95 12.80
C GLY A 213 -1.16 -2.00 14.32
N LEU A 214 0.09 -1.96 14.78
CA LEU A 214 0.38 -1.97 16.23
C LEU A 214 -0.09 -0.69 16.91
N SER A 215 0.09 0.46 16.27
CA SER A 215 -0.34 1.77 16.79
C SER A 215 -1.86 1.87 16.95
N GLU A 216 -2.62 1.08 16.17
CA GLU A 216 -4.08 1.02 16.20
C GLU A 216 -4.62 0.18 17.39
N LEU A 217 -3.76 -0.61 18.05
CA LEU A 217 -4.15 -1.46 19.19
C LEU A 217 -4.23 -0.67 20.51
N SER A 218 -5.00 -1.19 21.47
CA SER A 218 -4.97 -0.71 22.85
C SER A 218 -3.57 -0.86 23.46
N LYS A 219 -3.20 -0.03 24.45
CA LYS A 219 -1.91 -0.15 25.15
C LYS A 219 -1.69 -1.51 25.80
N HIS A 220 -2.76 -2.13 26.30
CA HIS A 220 -2.72 -3.50 26.82
C HIS A 220 -2.31 -4.50 25.72
N SER A 221 -2.96 -4.42 24.56
CA SER A 221 -2.68 -5.30 23.43
C SER A 221 -1.30 -5.04 22.80
N GLN A 222 -0.86 -3.78 22.71
CA GLN A 222 0.50 -3.42 22.28
C GLN A 222 1.54 -4.11 23.17
N ARG A 223 1.34 -4.07 24.50
CA ARG A 223 2.22 -4.75 25.45
C ARG A 223 2.21 -6.28 25.28
N GLN A 224 1.06 -6.89 25.02
CA GLN A 224 0.96 -8.34 24.77
C GLN A 224 1.77 -8.76 23.53
N VAL A 225 1.64 -8.03 22.41
CA VAL A 225 2.42 -8.28 21.19
C VAL A 225 3.91 -8.08 21.45
N THR A 226 4.26 -7.02 22.18
CA THR A 226 5.66 -6.69 22.53
C THR A 226 6.31 -7.79 23.36
N MET A 227 5.67 -8.21 24.46
CA MET A 227 6.18 -9.29 25.31
C MET A 227 6.30 -10.62 24.54
N TYR A 228 5.37 -10.86 23.61
CA TYR A 228 5.44 -12.04 22.74
C TYR A 228 6.63 -11.97 21.77
N ALA A 229 6.85 -10.82 21.15
CA ALA A 229 7.96 -10.61 20.20
C ALA A 229 9.34 -10.60 20.88
N MET A 230 9.41 -10.16 22.15
CA MET A 230 10.63 -10.19 22.97
C MET A 230 11.11 -11.63 23.25
N ASN A 231 10.21 -12.61 23.28
CA ASN A 231 10.59 -13.99 23.57
C ASN A 231 11.22 -14.68 22.34
N LYS A 232 12.54 -14.93 22.39
CA LYS A 232 13.31 -15.60 21.33
C LYS A 232 12.73 -16.95 20.87
N LYS A 233 12.01 -17.68 21.74
CA LYS A 233 11.37 -18.95 21.36
C LYS A 233 10.34 -18.78 20.24
N ASN A 234 9.75 -17.60 20.13
CA ASN A 234 8.75 -17.27 19.11
C ASN A 234 9.40 -16.86 17.79
N TRP A 235 10.71 -16.61 17.74
CA TRP A 235 11.39 -16.17 16.53
C TRP A 235 11.45 -17.28 15.50
N ALA A 236 11.09 -16.98 14.26
CA ALA A 236 11.27 -17.88 13.13
C ALA A 236 12.77 -18.10 12.91
N ARG A 237 13.18 -19.37 12.71
CA ARG A 237 14.55 -19.69 12.35
C ARG A 237 14.82 -19.13 10.96
N VAL A 238 15.92 -18.39 10.81
CA VAL A 238 16.51 -18.19 9.48
C VAL A 238 17.03 -19.54 9.02
N THR A 239 16.82 -19.89 7.74
CA THR A 239 17.46 -21.08 7.15
C THR A 239 18.95 -21.05 7.46
N GLU A 240 19.54 -22.18 7.86
CA GLU A 240 20.96 -22.21 8.30
C GLU A 240 21.91 -21.61 7.27
N LYS A 241 21.57 -21.75 5.98
CA LYS A 241 22.26 -21.11 4.86
C LYS A 241 22.27 -19.58 4.98
N LYS A 242 21.08 -18.95 5.11
CA LYS A 242 20.97 -17.49 5.28
C LYS A 242 21.53 -17.00 6.61
N ARG A 243 21.48 -17.83 7.67
CA ARG A 243 22.10 -17.51 8.97
C ARG A 243 23.63 -17.53 8.88
N LYS A 244 24.22 -18.56 8.26
CA LYS A 244 25.67 -18.64 8.02
C LYS A 244 26.14 -17.54 7.08
N GLU A 245 25.43 -17.28 5.99
CA GLU A 245 25.72 -16.15 5.09
C GLU A 245 25.75 -14.83 5.86
N TYR A 246 24.79 -14.60 6.76
CA TYR A 246 24.74 -13.41 7.61
C TYR A 246 25.86 -13.36 8.66
N GLU A 247 26.12 -14.45 9.38
CA GLU A 247 27.17 -14.56 10.40
C GLU A 247 28.58 -14.44 9.79
N GLU A 248 28.81 -15.05 8.62
CA GLU A 248 30.06 -14.95 7.86
C GLU A 248 30.25 -13.53 7.29
N ASP A 249 29.19 -12.89 6.80
CA ASP A 249 29.28 -11.49 6.38
C ASP A 249 29.57 -10.57 7.58
N LEU A 250 28.93 -10.78 8.73
CA LEU A 250 29.20 -10.03 9.97
C LEU A 250 30.65 -10.19 10.43
N ALA A 251 31.14 -11.43 10.45
CA ALA A 251 32.53 -11.73 10.81
C ALA A 251 33.51 -11.09 9.81
N ALA A 252 33.28 -11.24 8.50
CA ALA A 252 34.12 -10.64 7.47
C ALA A 252 34.11 -9.10 7.51
N ARG A 253 32.97 -8.49 7.89
CA ARG A 253 32.81 -7.04 8.04
C ARG A 253 33.53 -6.53 9.30
N ALA A 254 33.46 -7.23 10.43
CA ALA A 254 34.21 -6.89 11.65
C ALA A 254 35.72 -6.88 11.41
N THR A 255 36.24 -7.85 10.64
CA THR A 255 37.66 -7.93 10.27
C THR A 255 38.08 -6.78 9.33
N LYS A 256 37.21 -6.31 8.43
CA LYS A 256 37.47 -5.17 7.54
C LYS A 256 37.50 -3.83 8.27
N VAL A 257 36.59 -3.63 9.24
CA VAL A 257 36.56 -2.42 10.08
C VAL A 257 37.81 -2.34 10.97
N ALA A 258 38.27 -3.47 11.52
CA ALA A 258 39.53 -3.55 12.26
C ALA A 258 40.77 -3.25 11.40
N LYS A 259 40.72 -3.58 10.09
CA LYS A 259 41.82 -3.33 9.14
C LYS A 259 41.87 -1.89 8.63
N THR A 260 40.73 -1.19 8.57
CA THR A 260 40.67 0.22 8.16
C THR A 260 40.99 1.18 9.32
N THR A 261 40.65 0.80 10.55
CA THR A 261 41.08 1.54 11.76
C THR A 261 42.59 1.46 11.99
N SER A 262 43.24 0.33 11.69
CA SER A 262 44.70 0.20 11.82
C SER A 262 45.51 0.98 10.76
N THR A 263 44.94 1.26 9.57
CA THR A 263 45.59 2.09 8.54
C THR A 263 45.42 3.59 8.75
N ALA A 264 44.37 4.02 9.47
CA ALA A 264 44.17 5.43 9.82
C ALA A 264 45.14 5.90 10.93
N THR A 265 45.57 5.01 11.82
CA THR A 265 46.50 5.34 12.91
C THR A 265 47.96 5.45 12.44
N ALA A 266 48.33 4.80 11.33
CA ALA A 266 49.69 4.86 10.79
C ALA A 266 49.99 6.14 9.97
N ARG A 267 48.99 6.94 9.60
CA ARG A 267 49.16 8.11 8.71
C ARG A 267 49.29 9.45 9.45
N LYS A 268 49.39 9.47 10.78
CA LYS A 268 49.50 10.70 11.60
C LYS A 268 50.90 11.02 12.14
N THR A 269 51.95 10.41 11.59
CA THR A 269 53.35 10.80 11.88
C THR A 269 54.17 10.88 10.60
N ALA A 270 53.95 11.93 9.81
CA ALA A 270 54.97 12.50 8.91
C ALA A 270 54.47 13.84 8.36
N LYS A 271 54.95 14.95 8.93
CA LYS A 271 54.84 16.30 8.37
C LYS A 271 56.25 16.74 7.97
N GLY A 272 56.43 17.17 6.72
CA GLY A 272 57.70 17.71 6.23
C GLY A 272 57.62 18.27 4.80
N SER A 273 57.16 19.52 4.69
CA SER A 273 57.70 20.62 3.85
C SER A 273 58.17 20.38 2.40
N LYS A 274 57.52 21.02 1.41
CA LYS A 274 58.07 22.13 0.58
C LYS A 274 57.14 22.48 -0.61
N ALA A 275 57.34 23.69 -1.12
CA ALA A 275 56.44 24.51 -1.94
C ALA A 275 56.66 24.43 -3.47
N SER A 276 55.76 25.14 -4.18
CA SER A 276 55.75 25.54 -5.62
C SER A 276 55.34 24.43 -6.60
N LYS A 277 54.60 24.65 -7.70
CA LYS A 277 54.46 25.81 -8.60
C LYS A 277 53.14 25.69 -9.41
N ALA A 278 52.62 26.83 -9.82
CA ALA A 278 51.37 27.04 -10.56
C ALA A 278 51.35 26.47 -12.00
N ALA A 279 50.16 26.12 -12.50
CA ALA A 279 49.79 26.21 -13.92
C ALA A 279 48.25 26.26 -14.09
N ARG A 280 47.79 27.34 -14.76
CA ARG A 280 46.46 27.57 -15.39
C ARG A 280 46.19 26.47 -16.47
N CYS A 281 45.01 26.25 -17.07
CA CYS A 281 44.07 27.19 -17.71
C CYS A 281 42.68 26.55 -18.00
N ASN A 282 41.67 27.43 -18.14
CA ASN A 282 40.49 27.46 -19.06
C ASN A 282 39.57 26.24 -19.19
N VAL A 283 38.23 26.29 -19.12
CA VAL A 283 37.18 27.28 -19.46
C VAL A 283 37.14 27.76 -20.93
N GLY A 284 36.22 27.18 -21.69
CA GLY A 284 35.56 27.67 -22.92
C GLY A 284 34.37 26.73 -23.17
N SER A 285 33.08 27.11 -23.20
CA SER A 285 32.34 28.16 -23.91
C SER A 285 32.07 27.87 -25.41
N ALA A 286 30.81 27.53 -25.72
CA ALA A 286 30.01 27.84 -26.94
C ALA A 286 28.63 27.13 -26.78
N SER A 287 27.44 27.75 -26.68
CA SER A 287 26.62 28.52 -27.67
C SER A 287 26.41 27.78 -29.00
N ALA A 288 25.24 27.66 -29.64
CA ALA A 288 23.87 28.17 -29.46
C ALA A 288 22.88 27.51 -30.48
N THR A 289 21.55 27.60 -30.22
CA THR A 289 20.36 27.73 -31.15
C THR A 289 20.13 26.68 -32.29
N ALA A 290 18.96 26.31 -32.84
CA ALA A 290 17.57 26.79 -32.99
C ALA A 290 16.63 25.59 -33.36
N ILE A 291 15.40 25.45 -32.84
CA ILE A 291 14.06 25.80 -33.42
C ILE A 291 13.88 25.59 -34.94
N ALA A 292 12.95 24.70 -35.35
CA ALA A 292 11.88 24.95 -36.36
C ALA A 292 11.00 23.71 -36.63
N THR A 293 9.69 23.87 -36.48
CA THR A 293 8.60 23.18 -37.21
C THR A 293 8.28 23.98 -38.49
N PRO A 294 7.59 23.44 -39.53
CA PRO A 294 6.15 23.73 -39.67
C PRO A 294 5.25 22.73 -40.49
N LEU A 295 3.92 22.89 -40.27
CA LEU A 295 2.69 22.78 -41.12
C LEU A 295 2.46 21.57 -42.09
N ALA A 296 1.32 20.86 -42.20
CA ALA A 296 -0.15 21.12 -42.23
C ALA A 296 -0.76 21.19 -43.65
N ASP A 297 -1.66 20.25 -43.99
CA ASP A 297 -2.91 20.38 -44.80
C ASP A 297 -3.66 19.02 -44.78
N ALA A 298 -4.90 18.88 -44.29
CA ALA A 298 -6.23 19.14 -44.92
C ALA A 298 -6.47 18.31 -46.22
N GLY A 299 -7.52 17.53 -46.43
CA GLY A 299 -8.69 17.08 -45.66
C GLY A 299 -9.50 16.09 -46.54
N ALA A 300 -10.35 15.23 -45.95
CA ALA A 300 -11.45 14.56 -46.64
C ALA A 300 -12.44 13.97 -45.62
N ILE A 301 -13.72 14.23 -45.83
CA ILE A 301 -14.87 13.84 -45.00
C ILE A 301 -15.54 12.61 -45.65
N VAL A 302 -16.13 11.72 -44.83
CA VAL A 302 -17.39 10.92 -45.00
C VAL A 302 -17.27 9.55 -44.28
N PRO A 303 -18.35 9.05 -43.64
CA PRO A 303 -18.34 8.48 -42.30
C PRO A 303 -18.38 6.95 -42.26
N THR A 304 -18.06 6.33 -41.11
CA THR A 304 -18.76 5.17 -40.52
C THR A 304 -18.07 4.64 -39.26
N ALA A 305 -18.87 4.00 -38.41
CA ALA A 305 -18.53 3.15 -37.26
C ALA A 305 -17.95 3.82 -35.99
N ARG A 306 -18.80 3.95 -34.97
CA ARG A 306 -18.40 4.21 -33.58
C ARG A 306 -17.56 3.04 -33.07
N ALA A 307 -16.25 3.17 -33.16
CA ALA A 307 -15.28 2.35 -32.45
C ALA A 307 -15.14 2.86 -31.01
N GLY A 308 -15.11 1.93 -30.06
CA GLY A 308 -15.02 2.18 -28.62
C GLY A 308 -13.83 3.06 -28.26
N GLY A 309 -14.12 4.30 -27.89
CA GLY A 309 -13.16 5.23 -27.33
C GLY A 309 -13.06 5.03 -25.84
N GLY A 310 -11.85 4.74 -25.36
CA GLY A 310 -11.46 4.79 -23.94
C GLY A 310 -11.57 6.21 -23.39
N GLY A 311 -12.80 6.65 -23.16
CA GLY A 311 -13.12 7.84 -22.38
C GLY A 311 -12.80 7.54 -20.93
N ARG A 312 -11.90 8.34 -20.36
CA ARG A 312 -11.61 8.35 -18.93
C ARG A 312 -12.91 8.73 -18.20
N LEU A 313 -13.67 7.72 -17.74
CA LEU A 313 -14.94 7.92 -17.07
C LEU A 313 -14.70 8.77 -15.82
N VAL A 314 -15.17 10.01 -15.84
CA VAL A 314 -15.04 10.95 -14.72
C VAL A 314 -16.09 10.55 -13.70
N VAL A 315 -15.64 9.93 -12.61
CA VAL A 315 -16.51 9.52 -11.50
C VAL A 315 -17.25 10.76 -10.97
N PRO A 316 -18.59 10.81 -11.04
CA PRO A 316 -19.35 11.96 -10.59
C PRO A 316 -19.18 12.14 -9.07
N VAL A 317 -19.07 13.40 -8.65
CA VAL A 317 -18.95 13.79 -7.24
C VAL A 317 -20.31 14.35 -6.81
N PRO A 318 -20.88 13.91 -5.67
CA PRO A 318 -22.13 14.47 -5.16
C PRO A 318 -22.06 16.00 -5.08
N GLY A 319 -22.99 16.71 -5.72
CA GLY A 319 -23.05 18.17 -5.71
C GLY A 319 -22.12 18.92 -6.69
N ARG A 320 -21.38 18.21 -7.57
CA ARG A 320 -20.67 18.83 -8.72
C ARG A 320 -21.21 18.27 -10.04
N GLY A 321 -21.37 19.13 -11.04
CA GLY A 321 -21.69 18.71 -12.41
C GLY A 321 -23.13 18.18 -12.62
N GLY A 322 -24.07 18.56 -11.76
CA GLY A 322 -25.49 18.13 -11.87
C GLY A 322 -25.81 16.80 -11.19
N ALA A 323 -24.83 16.11 -10.58
CA ALA A 323 -25.07 14.89 -9.83
C ALA A 323 -25.77 15.18 -8.49
N VAL A 324 -27.02 14.76 -8.36
CA VAL A 324 -27.86 15.01 -7.19
C VAL A 324 -27.38 14.13 -6.02
N ALA A 325 -27.11 14.77 -4.87
CA ALA A 325 -26.72 14.06 -3.66
C ALA A 325 -27.91 13.24 -3.14
N ASN A 326 -27.66 12.04 -2.60
CA ASN A 326 -28.67 11.13 -2.05
C ASN A 326 -29.66 10.51 -3.06
N SER A 327 -29.38 10.55 -4.37
CA SER A 327 -30.25 9.93 -5.39
C SER A 327 -30.36 8.40 -5.32
N LEU A 328 -29.53 7.73 -4.52
CA LEU A 328 -29.55 6.27 -4.36
C LEU A 328 -30.00 5.83 -2.96
N VAL A 329 -30.63 6.72 -2.19
CA VAL A 329 -31.21 6.35 -0.88
C VAL A 329 -32.25 5.24 -1.07
N ASP A 330 -32.20 4.24 -0.20
CA ASP A 330 -33.02 3.01 -0.20
C ASP A 330 -32.76 1.98 -1.32
N GLU A 331 -31.84 2.27 -2.24
CA GLU A 331 -31.43 1.33 -3.28
C GLU A 331 -30.34 0.36 -2.79
N THR A 332 -30.50 -0.93 -3.08
CA THR A 332 -29.55 -1.99 -2.73
C THR A 332 -28.92 -2.60 -3.96
N PHE A 333 -27.60 -2.44 -4.07
CA PHE A 333 -26.77 -2.87 -5.18
C PHE A 333 -26.04 -4.18 -4.90
N VAL A 334 -25.90 -5.01 -5.94
CA VAL A 334 -24.95 -6.12 -5.99
C VAL A 334 -24.00 -5.89 -7.17
N LEU A 335 -22.71 -6.12 -6.96
CA LEU A 335 -21.68 -5.94 -7.98
C LEU A 335 -21.26 -7.30 -8.57
N THR A 336 -21.16 -7.39 -9.90
CA THR A 336 -20.65 -8.56 -10.63
C THR A 336 -19.76 -8.13 -11.80
N GLY A 337 -18.69 -8.89 -12.07
CA GLY A 337 -17.71 -8.56 -13.12
C GLY A 337 -16.55 -7.66 -12.67
N ILE A 338 -15.71 -7.25 -13.61
CA ILE A 338 -14.59 -6.31 -13.44
C ILE A 338 -14.96 -4.93 -14.00
N PHE A 339 -14.44 -3.87 -13.38
CA PHE A 339 -14.73 -2.48 -13.73
C PHE A 339 -13.44 -1.73 -14.10
N PRO A 340 -12.85 -1.97 -15.29
CA PRO A 340 -11.60 -1.34 -15.68
C PRO A 340 -11.74 0.18 -15.90
N GLU A 341 -12.92 0.65 -16.25
CA GLU A 341 -13.25 2.07 -16.49
C GLU A 341 -13.07 2.95 -15.24
N LEU A 342 -13.19 2.37 -14.04
CA LEU A 342 -12.94 3.07 -12.78
C LEU A 342 -11.45 3.15 -12.43
N GLY A 343 -10.57 2.58 -13.27
CA GLY A 343 -9.11 2.70 -13.22
C GLY A 343 -8.40 1.92 -12.11
N GLY A 344 -7.08 1.70 -12.28
CA GLY A 344 -6.15 1.33 -11.18
C GLY A 344 -5.31 0.04 -11.30
N GLY A 345 -5.16 -0.54 -12.48
CA GLY A 345 -4.27 -1.70 -12.70
C GLY A 345 -4.96 -3.07 -12.54
N ALA A 346 -4.22 -4.15 -12.78
CA ALA A 346 -4.73 -5.52 -12.86
C ALA A 346 -5.09 -6.09 -11.48
N GLY A 347 -6.31 -5.81 -11.00
CA GLY A 347 -6.87 -6.42 -9.79
C GLY A 347 -8.40 -6.47 -9.86
N LEU A 348 -8.98 -7.68 -9.68
CA LEU A 348 -10.43 -7.94 -9.75
C LEU A 348 -11.25 -7.22 -8.65
N GLU A 349 -10.61 -6.75 -7.58
CA GLU A 349 -11.26 -6.12 -6.42
C GLU A 349 -11.22 -4.59 -6.46
N LEU A 350 -10.16 -3.98 -6.99
CA LEU A 350 -9.97 -2.53 -6.95
C LEU A 350 -11.10 -1.77 -7.68
N GLY A 351 -11.52 -2.26 -8.85
CA GLY A 351 -12.64 -1.67 -9.60
C GLY A 351 -13.97 -1.80 -8.85
N LYS A 352 -14.18 -2.90 -8.13
CA LYS A 352 -15.40 -3.13 -7.33
C LYS A 352 -15.43 -2.25 -6.09
N GLU A 353 -14.29 -2.05 -5.44
CA GLU A 353 -14.19 -1.16 -4.29
C GLU A 353 -14.47 0.29 -4.68
N ARG A 354 -13.98 0.74 -5.84
CA ARG A 354 -14.30 2.08 -6.37
C ARG A 354 -15.78 2.23 -6.74
N ALA A 355 -16.37 1.22 -7.39
CA ALA A 355 -17.80 1.21 -7.68
C ALA A 355 -18.64 1.24 -6.39
N ARG A 356 -18.21 0.49 -5.38
CA ARG A 356 -18.85 0.46 -4.06
C ARG A 356 -18.77 1.82 -3.37
N ALA A 357 -17.59 2.41 -3.30
CA ALA A 357 -17.39 3.73 -2.71
C ALA A 357 -18.20 4.81 -3.45
N MET A 358 -18.34 4.70 -4.77
CA MET A 358 -19.21 5.57 -5.55
C MET A 358 -20.67 5.44 -5.10
N ILE A 359 -21.23 4.22 -5.09
CA ILE A 359 -22.63 3.98 -4.69
C ILE A 359 -22.90 4.44 -3.26
N GLU A 360 -22.00 4.12 -2.32
CA GLU A 360 -22.13 4.50 -0.91
C GLU A 360 -22.11 6.03 -0.72
N ARG A 361 -21.34 6.77 -1.53
CA ARG A 361 -21.34 8.25 -1.52
C ARG A 361 -22.65 8.88 -1.98
N PHE A 362 -23.45 8.17 -2.77
CA PHE A 362 -24.78 8.62 -3.22
C PHE A 362 -25.92 8.06 -2.36
N GLY A 363 -25.61 7.38 -1.24
CA GLY A 363 -26.58 6.88 -0.26
C GLY A 363 -27.06 5.44 -0.46
N GLY A 364 -26.56 4.74 -1.49
CA GLY A 364 -26.93 3.36 -1.79
C GLY A 364 -26.20 2.34 -0.92
N ARG A 365 -26.80 1.15 -0.75
CA ARG A 365 -26.19 0.03 0.01
C ARG A 365 -25.63 -1.02 -0.93
N VAL A 366 -24.40 -1.48 -0.72
CA VAL A 366 -23.79 -2.57 -1.52
C VAL A 366 -23.76 -3.87 -0.74
N THR A 367 -24.27 -4.95 -1.34
CA THR A 367 -24.30 -6.30 -0.77
C THR A 367 -23.53 -7.29 -1.65
N SER A 368 -23.02 -8.36 -1.05
CA SER A 368 -22.15 -9.33 -1.74
C SER A 368 -22.89 -10.39 -2.54
N ALA A 369 -24.21 -10.56 -2.30
CA ALA A 369 -25.05 -11.60 -2.88
C ALA A 369 -26.45 -11.07 -3.21
N VAL A 370 -27.06 -11.64 -4.24
CA VAL A 370 -28.42 -11.28 -4.69
C VAL A 370 -29.45 -11.78 -3.68
N SER A 371 -30.06 -10.86 -2.95
CA SER A 371 -31.10 -11.12 -1.94
C SER A 371 -32.46 -10.62 -2.43
N GLY A 372 -33.54 -10.97 -1.73
CA GLY A 372 -34.89 -10.45 -2.03
C GLY A 372 -35.05 -8.94 -1.80
N LYS A 373 -34.06 -8.30 -1.15
CA LYS A 373 -34.00 -6.85 -0.96
C LYS A 373 -33.12 -6.14 -2.00
N THR A 374 -32.50 -6.88 -2.93
CA THR A 374 -31.64 -6.30 -3.96
C THR A 374 -32.51 -5.66 -5.03
N THR A 375 -32.31 -4.38 -5.27
CA THR A 375 -33.05 -3.62 -6.29
C THR A 375 -32.28 -3.53 -7.60
N VAL A 376 -30.94 -3.46 -7.55
CA VAL A 376 -30.08 -3.30 -8.73
C VAL A 376 -28.88 -4.26 -8.71
N LEU A 377 -28.59 -4.89 -9.86
CA LEU A 377 -27.35 -5.61 -10.14
C LEU A 377 -26.51 -4.77 -11.12
N LEU A 378 -25.36 -4.28 -10.64
CA LEU A 378 -24.38 -3.59 -11.48
C LEU A 378 -23.48 -4.61 -12.18
N VAL A 379 -23.52 -4.62 -13.51
CA VAL A 379 -22.82 -5.56 -14.37
C VAL A 379 -21.58 -4.88 -14.97
N GLY A 380 -20.40 -5.40 -14.63
CA GLY A 380 -19.12 -5.06 -15.27
C GLY A 380 -18.74 -6.06 -16.36
N GLN A 381 -17.51 -5.97 -16.86
CA GLN A 381 -16.98 -6.93 -17.83
C GLN A 381 -16.84 -8.31 -17.18
N GLU A 382 -17.02 -9.38 -17.95
CA GLU A 382 -16.93 -10.78 -17.47
C GLU A 382 -17.71 -11.05 -16.16
N PRO A 383 -19.03 -10.81 -16.12
CA PRO A 383 -19.81 -11.04 -14.91
C PRO A 383 -19.90 -12.53 -14.56
N GLY A 384 -20.13 -12.82 -13.28
CA GLY A 384 -20.35 -14.18 -12.80
C GLY A 384 -21.75 -14.69 -13.19
N PHE A 385 -21.80 -15.84 -13.87
CA PHE A 385 -23.04 -16.46 -14.37
C PHE A 385 -24.12 -16.60 -13.30
N SER A 386 -23.80 -17.17 -12.14
CA SER A 386 -24.78 -17.45 -11.07
C SER A 386 -25.50 -16.21 -10.55
N LYS A 387 -24.80 -15.06 -10.49
CA LYS A 387 -25.39 -13.81 -9.99
C LYS A 387 -26.31 -13.18 -11.02
N VAL A 388 -25.93 -13.26 -12.30
CA VAL A 388 -26.75 -12.76 -13.41
C VAL A 388 -28.02 -13.59 -13.53
N SER A 389 -27.93 -14.91 -13.51
CA SER A 389 -29.10 -15.80 -13.59
C SER A 389 -30.05 -15.58 -12.42
N GLN A 390 -29.53 -15.50 -11.18
CA GLN A 390 -30.35 -15.21 -9.99
C GLN A 390 -31.01 -13.83 -10.02
N ALA A 391 -30.33 -12.82 -10.58
CA ALA A 391 -30.91 -11.48 -10.70
C ALA A 391 -32.02 -11.43 -11.75
N ARG A 392 -31.85 -12.09 -12.90
CA ARG A 392 -32.89 -12.17 -13.94
C ARG A 392 -34.12 -12.95 -13.47
N GLU A 393 -33.93 -14.08 -12.79
CA GLU A 393 -35.02 -14.90 -12.24
C GLU A 393 -35.85 -14.14 -11.18
N LYS A 394 -35.17 -13.36 -10.32
CA LYS A 394 -35.82 -12.56 -9.27
C LYS A 394 -36.37 -11.22 -9.75
N GLY A 395 -36.25 -10.89 -11.04
CA GLY A 395 -36.70 -9.61 -11.59
C GLY A 395 -35.92 -8.39 -11.06
N VAL A 396 -34.65 -8.57 -10.69
CA VAL A 396 -33.77 -7.47 -10.25
C VAL A 396 -33.35 -6.65 -11.48
N ARG A 397 -33.21 -5.33 -11.33
CA ARG A 397 -32.78 -4.44 -12.43
C ARG A 397 -31.29 -4.67 -12.75
N LEU A 398 -30.94 -4.90 -14.01
CA LEU A 398 -29.53 -4.98 -14.46
C LEU A 398 -29.12 -3.64 -15.07
N MET A 399 -27.97 -3.10 -14.67
CA MET A 399 -27.44 -1.83 -15.18
C MET A 399 -25.94 -1.93 -15.44
N THR A 400 -25.44 -1.19 -16.44
CA THR A 400 -24.01 -1.00 -16.67
C THR A 400 -23.48 0.22 -15.91
N LEU A 401 -22.15 0.43 -15.91
CA LEU A 401 -21.54 1.59 -15.25
C LEU A 401 -21.96 2.92 -15.91
N ASP A 402 -22.10 2.92 -17.24
CA ASP A 402 -22.57 4.08 -18.01
C ASP A 402 -24.01 4.44 -17.66
N ASP A 403 -24.91 3.44 -17.55
CA ASP A 403 -26.30 3.66 -17.17
C ASP A 403 -26.43 4.23 -15.76
N LEU A 404 -25.59 3.75 -14.83
CA LEU A 404 -25.53 4.27 -13.47
C LEU A 404 -25.05 5.72 -13.45
N CYS A 405 -24.00 6.04 -14.22
CA CYS A 405 -23.52 7.41 -14.34
C CYS A 405 -24.57 8.33 -14.97
N GLY A 406 -25.29 7.87 -16.00
CA GLY A 406 -26.41 8.60 -16.60
C GLY A 406 -27.52 8.89 -15.59
N GLY A 407 -27.94 7.86 -14.83
CA GLY A 407 -28.97 7.98 -13.79
C GLY A 407 -28.61 8.96 -12.67
N LEU A 408 -27.34 9.03 -12.30
CA LEU A 408 -26.84 9.99 -11.32
C LEU A 408 -26.91 11.45 -11.81
N HIS A 409 -26.75 11.68 -13.12
CA HIS A 409 -26.89 13.02 -13.71
C HIS A 409 -28.36 13.42 -13.96
N SER A 410 -29.27 12.46 -14.14
CA SER A 410 -30.71 12.71 -14.28
C SER A 410 -31.47 12.81 -12.96
N GLY A 411 -30.79 12.70 -11.81
CA GLY A 411 -31.38 12.89 -10.48
C GLY A 411 -32.10 11.67 -9.89
N GLY A 412 -31.94 10.48 -10.49
CA GLY A 412 -32.57 9.24 -10.03
C GLY A 412 -32.40 8.12 -11.05
N LEU A 413 -32.55 6.87 -10.60
CA LEU A 413 -32.56 5.73 -11.51
C LEU A 413 -33.86 5.73 -12.33
N PRO A 414 -33.80 5.40 -13.64
CA PRO A 414 -35.01 5.29 -14.46
C PRO A 414 -35.98 4.27 -13.84
N ALA A 415 -37.28 4.50 -13.98
CA ALA A 415 -38.33 3.63 -13.46
C ALA A 415 -38.13 2.17 -13.95
N PRO A 416 -38.51 1.15 -13.16
CA PRO A 416 -38.38 -0.24 -13.55
C PRO A 416 -39.43 -0.57 -14.62
N ASP A 417 -39.21 -0.14 -15.85
CA ASP A 417 -40.04 -0.55 -16.97
C ASP A 417 -39.71 -2.00 -17.33
N ALA A 418 -40.73 -2.76 -17.72
CA ALA A 418 -40.64 -4.17 -18.12
C ALA A 418 -39.60 -4.42 -19.25
N LEU A 419 -39.18 -3.38 -19.97
CA LEU A 419 -38.16 -3.39 -21.02
C LEU A 419 -36.71 -3.40 -20.49
N THR A 420 -36.48 -2.97 -19.24
CA THR A 420 -35.13 -2.83 -18.66
C THR A 420 -34.57 -4.14 -18.07
N HIS A 421 -35.40 -5.17 -17.89
CA HIS A 421 -34.94 -6.49 -17.45
C HIS A 421 -34.07 -7.22 -18.51
N HIS A 422 -34.08 -6.74 -19.76
CA HIS A 422 -33.44 -7.40 -20.90
C HIS A 422 -32.45 -6.53 -21.69
N SER A 423 -32.17 -5.29 -21.28
CA SER A 423 -31.33 -4.39 -22.08
C SER A 423 -29.84 -4.70 -22.01
N VAL A 424 -29.36 -5.34 -20.93
CA VAL A 424 -27.94 -5.65 -20.76
C VAL A 424 -27.61 -6.99 -21.43
N THR A 425 -26.92 -6.93 -22.56
CA THR A 425 -26.35 -8.09 -23.26
C THR A 425 -24.95 -8.39 -22.74
N ILE A 426 -24.67 -9.65 -22.39
CA ILE A 426 -23.37 -10.08 -21.85
C ILE A 426 -22.65 -10.94 -22.90
N ALA A 427 -21.51 -10.45 -23.38
CA ALA A 427 -20.70 -11.15 -24.38
C ALA A 427 -19.96 -12.37 -23.81
N ASN A 428 -19.34 -12.23 -22.62
CA ASN A 428 -18.53 -13.27 -22.00
C ASN A 428 -18.82 -13.34 -20.50
N PHE A 429 -18.89 -14.55 -19.94
CA PHE A 429 -18.99 -14.78 -18.50
C PHE A 429 -17.61 -15.08 -17.89
N SER A 430 -17.43 -14.75 -16.61
CA SER A 430 -16.20 -15.07 -15.89
C SER A 430 -15.90 -16.58 -15.91
N HIS A 431 -14.63 -16.94 -16.08
CA HIS A 431 -14.13 -18.31 -15.92
C HIS A 431 -14.22 -18.85 -14.48
N GLY A 432 -14.59 -18.01 -13.51
CA GLY A 432 -14.75 -18.41 -12.12
C GLY A 432 -13.41 -18.68 -11.42
N TYR A 433 -13.46 -18.80 -10.09
CA TYR A 433 -12.26 -19.07 -9.30
C TYR A 433 -11.73 -20.48 -9.62
N ARG A 434 -10.47 -20.56 -10.09
CA ARG A 434 -9.82 -21.80 -10.56
C ARG A 434 -10.51 -22.51 -11.74
N GLY A 435 -11.21 -21.76 -12.60
CA GLY A 435 -11.88 -22.34 -13.78
C GLY A 435 -13.24 -23.00 -13.49
N ASN A 436 -13.75 -22.91 -12.26
CA ASN A 436 -15.02 -23.52 -11.84
C ASN A 436 -16.25 -22.65 -12.21
N SER A 437 -16.31 -22.10 -13.43
CA SER A 437 -17.48 -21.33 -13.84
C SER A 437 -18.69 -22.23 -14.04
N LEU A 438 -19.82 -21.86 -13.43
CA LEU A 438 -21.12 -22.47 -13.73
C LEU A 438 -21.60 -22.19 -15.17
N ALA A 439 -20.96 -21.24 -15.87
CA ALA A 439 -21.22 -21.02 -17.30
C ALA A 439 -20.83 -22.24 -18.15
N TYR A 440 -19.80 -23.00 -17.76
CA TYR A 440 -19.36 -24.19 -18.51
C TYR A 440 -20.29 -25.38 -18.37
N LEU A 441 -21.07 -25.43 -17.28
CA LEU A 441 -22.01 -26.51 -16.99
C LEU A 441 -23.45 -26.16 -17.39
N ALA A 442 -23.67 -24.93 -17.88
CA ALA A 442 -24.99 -24.45 -18.25
C ALA A 442 -25.37 -24.93 -19.66
N ASN A 443 -26.65 -25.27 -19.85
CA ASN A 443 -27.17 -25.59 -21.18
C ASN A 443 -27.19 -24.32 -22.07
N PRO A 444 -27.18 -24.48 -23.41
CA PRO A 444 -27.17 -23.34 -24.33
C PRO A 444 -28.35 -22.38 -24.14
N ALA A 445 -29.52 -22.89 -23.74
CA ALA A 445 -30.71 -22.08 -23.47
C ALA A 445 -30.55 -21.17 -22.24
N ALA A 446 -29.97 -21.68 -21.15
CA ALA A 446 -29.68 -20.92 -19.93
C ALA A 446 -28.57 -19.90 -20.16
N LEU A 447 -27.58 -20.23 -20.99
CA LEU A 447 -26.55 -19.28 -21.44
C LEU A 447 -27.15 -18.15 -22.28
N ALA A 448 -28.04 -18.46 -23.23
CA ALA A 448 -28.76 -17.47 -24.04
C ALA A 448 -29.66 -16.56 -23.18
N TYR A 449 -30.34 -17.13 -22.19
CA TYR A 449 -31.16 -16.37 -21.26
C TYR A 449 -30.33 -15.45 -20.36
N ALA A 450 -29.24 -15.97 -19.77
CA ALA A 450 -28.36 -15.19 -18.91
C ALA A 450 -27.66 -14.06 -19.70
N SER A 451 -27.26 -14.32 -20.94
CA SER A 451 -26.61 -13.35 -21.83
C SER A 451 -27.56 -12.29 -22.38
N GLY A 452 -28.89 -12.46 -22.24
CA GLY A 452 -29.90 -11.50 -22.70
C GLY A 452 -30.35 -11.71 -24.14
N HIS A 453 -29.99 -12.82 -24.78
CA HIS A 453 -30.37 -13.14 -26.17
C HIS A 453 -31.76 -13.76 -26.32
N THR A 454 -32.38 -14.25 -25.24
CA THR A 454 -33.73 -14.81 -25.26
C THR A 454 -34.62 -14.21 -24.16
N LYS A 455 -35.89 -13.94 -24.50
CA LYS A 455 -36.92 -13.58 -23.51
C LYS A 455 -37.30 -14.82 -22.69
N TYR A 456 -37.60 -14.62 -21.41
CA TYR A 456 -38.05 -15.69 -20.53
C TYR A 456 -39.32 -16.33 -21.14
N VAL A 457 -39.22 -17.59 -21.55
CA VAL A 457 -40.41 -18.41 -21.81
C VAL A 457 -40.65 -19.13 -20.48
N GLN A 458 -41.75 -18.74 -19.80
CA GLN A 458 -42.21 -19.39 -18.58
C GLN A 458 -42.48 -20.88 -18.81
#